data_AF-A0A960D9D9-F1
#
_entry.id   AF-A0A960D9D9-F1
#
_cell.length_a   1.000
_cell.length_b   1.000
_cell.length_c   1.000
_cell.angle_alpha   90.00
_cell.angle_beta   90.00
_cell.angle_gamma   90.00
#
_symmetry.space_group_name_H-M   'P 1'
#
loop_
_entity.id
_entity.type
_entity.pdbx_description
1 polymer ?
#
loop_
_entity_poly.entity_id
_entity_poly.type
_entity_poly.pdbx_seq_one_letter_code
_entity_poly.pdbx_strand_id
1 'polypeptide(L)'
;MADQPVDLSDDALAEAVSAARHAFGRAANLDDLARAKTEHLGDRSPIALVRQALGSLPKADRADAGKRVNGVRAEVQSSYEERLAVLRAERDASVLVAERIDVTLPSTRQPIGARHPITILAENIADTFVAMGWELAEGPEVETEQF
;
A
#
# COMPACT_ATOMS: atom_id res chain seq x y z
N MET A 1 7.82 -35.90 -23.54
CA MET A 1 7.20 -34.69 -24.12
C MET A 1 8.32 -33.81 -24.61
N ALA A 2 8.19 -33.31 -25.83
CA ALA A 2 9.26 -32.94 -26.76
C ALA A 2 10.39 -32.10 -26.16
N ASP A 3 11.61 -32.61 -26.37
CA ASP A 3 12.88 -31.88 -26.25
C ASP A 3 12.94 -30.89 -27.42
N GLN A 4 12.38 -29.68 -27.23
CA GLN A 4 12.60 -28.59 -28.18
C GLN A 4 14.06 -28.16 -28.04
N PRO A 5 14.83 -28.06 -29.14
CA PRO A 5 16.19 -27.55 -29.06
C PRO A 5 16.13 -26.15 -28.46
N VAL A 6 16.78 -26.00 -27.30
CA VAL A 6 16.83 -24.73 -26.59
C VAL A 6 17.68 -23.77 -27.42
N ASP A 7 17.02 -22.90 -28.17
CA ASP A 7 17.70 -21.94 -29.03
C ASP A 7 18.31 -20.81 -28.18
N LEU A 8 19.63 -20.69 -28.26
CA LEU A 8 20.46 -19.69 -27.57
C LEU A 8 20.76 -18.48 -28.48
N SER A 9 20.11 -18.39 -29.65
CA SER A 9 20.22 -17.25 -30.55
C SER A 9 19.76 -15.95 -29.89
N ASP A 10 20.33 -14.81 -30.33
CA ASP A 10 19.91 -13.50 -29.85
C ASP A 10 18.44 -13.20 -30.22
N ASP A 11 17.98 -13.72 -31.36
CA ASP A 11 16.61 -13.56 -31.83
C ASP A 11 15.61 -14.29 -30.92
N ALA A 12 15.90 -15.54 -30.52
CA ALA A 12 15.04 -16.29 -29.61
C ALA A 12 14.94 -15.63 -28.21
N LEU A 13 16.04 -15.06 -27.72
CA LEU A 13 16.05 -14.30 -26.47
C LEU A 13 15.23 -13.00 -26.59
N ALA A 14 15.34 -12.29 -27.72
CA ALA A 14 14.58 -11.08 -27.98
C ALA A 14 13.07 -11.36 -28.11
N GLU A 15 12.69 -12.46 -28.76
CA GLU A 15 11.29 -12.92 -28.81
C GLU A 15 10.75 -13.24 -27.42
N ALA A 16 11.53 -13.93 -26.58
CA ALA A 16 11.12 -14.24 -25.21
C ALA A 16 10.89 -12.98 -24.37
N VAL A 17 11.75 -11.96 -24.51
CA VAL A 17 11.57 -10.64 -23.86
C VAL A 17 10.29 -9.97 -24.35
N SER A 18 10.09 -9.92 -25.67
CA SER A 18 8.92 -9.28 -26.29
C SER A 18 7.61 -9.95 -25.84
N ALA A 19 7.57 -11.29 -25.86
CA ALA A 19 6.44 -12.08 -25.39
C ALA A 19 6.13 -11.81 -23.91
N ALA A 20 7.14 -11.79 -23.05
CA ALA A 20 6.95 -11.51 -21.62
C ALA A 20 6.45 -10.08 -21.37
N ARG A 21 7.03 -9.07 -22.05
CA ARG A 21 6.57 -7.68 -21.98
C ARG A 21 5.12 -7.53 -22.42
N HIS A 22 4.76 -8.19 -23.52
CA HIS A 22 3.39 -8.16 -24.03
C HIS A 22 2.41 -8.84 -23.05
N ALA A 23 2.79 -9.99 -22.47
CA ALA A 23 1.98 -10.68 -21.48
C ALA A 23 1.77 -9.84 -20.21
N PHE A 24 2.82 -9.21 -19.68
CA PHE A 24 2.70 -8.30 -18.54
C PHE A 24 1.87 -7.06 -18.87
N GLY A 25 2.09 -6.45 -20.04
CA GLY A 25 1.30 -5.31 -20.50
C GLY A 25 -0.20 -5.60 -20.64
N ARG A 26 -0.57 -6.84 -21.00
CA ARG A 26 -1.96 -7.28 -21.13
C ARG A 26 -2.62 -7.75 -19.84
N ALA A 27 -1.86 -8.00 -18.78
CA ALA A 27 -2.43 -8.42 -17.51
C ALA A 27 -3.35 -7.33 -16.93
N ALA A 28 -4.63 -7.65 -16.75
CA ALA A 28 -5.64 -6.68 -16.32
C ALA A 28 -5.76 -6.55 -14.80
N ASN A 29 -5.28 -7.55 -14.05
CA ASN A 29 -5.34 -7.60 -12.60
C ASN A 29 -4.12 -8.38 -12.03
N LEU A 30 -3.98 -8.37 -10.71
CA LEU A 30 -2.85 -9.01 -10.02
C LEU A 30 -2.80 -10.53 -10.26
N ASP A 31 -3.95 -11.19 -10.42
CA ASP A 31 -4.01 -12.64 -10.67
C ASP A 31 -3.54 -12.99 -12.08
N ASP A 32 -3.96 -12.20 -13.09
CA ASP A 32 -3.48 -12.32 -14.46
C ASP A 32 -1.98 -12.07 -14.56
N LEU A 33 -1.46 -11.09 -13.80
CA LEU A 33 -0.03 -10.81 -13.74
C LEU A 33 0.74 -11.94 -13.06
N ALA A 34 0.18 -12.55 -12.01
CA ALA A 34 0.79 -13.71 -11.33
C ALA A 34 0.84 -14.95 -12.24
N ARG A 35 -0.19 -15.17 -13.06
CA ARG A 35 -0.19 -16.22 -14.10
C ARG A 35 0.89 -15.96 -15.15
N ALA A 36 0.94 -14.75 -15.70
CA ALA A 36 1.97 -14.36 -16.67
C ALA A 36 3.39 -14.49 -16.10
N LYS A 37 3.60 -14.15 -14.83
CA LYS A 37 4.89 -14.34 -14.14
C LYS A 37 5.29 -15.82 -14.11
N THR A 38 4.36 -16.71 -13.80
CA THR A 38 4.63 -18.15 -13.76
C THR A 38 5.03 -18.68 -15.14
N GLU A 39 4.35 -18.21 -16.20
CA GLU A 39 4.61 -18.61 -17.59
C GLU A 39 5.97 -18.10 -18.12
N HIS A 40 6.35 -16.85 -17.79
CA HIS A 40 7.53 -16.20 -18.39
C HIS A 40 8.77 -16.09 -17.48
N LEU A 41 8.61 -16.20 -16.16
CA LEU A 41 9.70 -16.13 -15.16
C LEU A 41 9.75 -17.35 -14.23
N GLY A 42 8.81 -18.30 -14.33
CA GLY A 42 8.81 -19.52 -13.52
C GLY A 42 9.87 -20.54 -13.94
N ASP A 43 9.96 -21.65 -13.20
CA ASP A 43 11.01 -22.66 -13.37
C ASP A 43 10.95 -23.41 -14.72
N ARG A 44 9.78 -23.42 -15.36
CA ARG A 44 9.56 -24.00 -16.70
C ARG A 44 9.41 -22.94 -17.80
N SER A 45 9.71 -21.68 -17.49
CA SER A 45 9.64 -20.60 -18.47
C SER A 45 10.71 -20.76 -19.55
N PRO A 46 10.51 -20.21 -20.76
CA PRO A 46 11.52 -20.22 -21.82
C PRO A 46 12.88 -19.71 -21.33
N ILE A 47 12.89 -18.65 -20.51
CA ILE A 47 14.11 -18.07 -19.94
C ILE A 47 14.78 -19.01 -18.92
N ALA A 48 14.00 -19.73 -18.11
CA ALA A 48 14.54 -20.71 -17.16
C ALA A 48 15.11 -21.95 -17.85
N LEU A 49 14.47 -22.42 -18.92
CA LEU A 49 14.94 -23.53 -19.74
C LEU A 49 16.24 -23.18 -20.46
N VAL A 50 16.33 -21.98 -21.04
CA VAL A 50 17.58 -21.45 -21.62
C VAL A 50 18.69 -21.36 -20.57
N ARG A 51 18.38 -20.88 -19.36
CA ARG A 51 19.34 -20.84 -18.25
C ARG A 51 19.83 -22.23 -17.83
N GLN A 52 18.97 -23.24 -17.81
CA GLN A 52 19.35 -24.62 -17.50
C GLN A 52 20.26 -25.22 -18.58
N ALA A 53 19.97 -24.95 -19.85
CA ALA A 53 20.77 -25.41 -20.99
C ALA A 53 22.18 -24.80 -21.06
N LEU A 54 22.46 -23.69 -20.35
CA LEU A 54 23.81 -23.15 -20.23
C LEU A 54 24.81 -24.14 -19.61
N GLY A 55 24.32 -25.07 -18.78
CA GLY A 55 25.15 -26.10 -18.13
C GLY A 55 25.84 -27.05 -19.11
N SER A 56 25.23 -27.29 -20.27
CA SER A 56 25.75 -28.18 -21.31
C SER A 56 26.78 -27.53 -22.26
N LEU A 57 26.99 -26.21 -22.19
CA LEU A 57 27.90 -25.51 -23.09
C LEU A 57 29.39 -25.69 -22.71
N PRO A 58 30.33 -25.66 -23.67
CA PRO A 58 31.77 -25.58 -23.40
C PRO A 58 32.14 -24.35 -22.54
N LYS A 59 33.22 -24.46 -21.75
CA LYS A 59 33.63 -23.42 -20.79
C LYS A 59 33.92 -22.06 -21.44
N ALA A 60 34.34 -22.05 -22.71
CA ALA A 60 34.63 -20.83 -23.47
C ALA A 60 33.36 -20.03 -23.79
N ASP A 61 32.29 -20.68 -24.25
CA ASP A 61 31.06 -20.01 -24.70
C ASP A 61 30.07 -19.76 -23.55
N ARG A 62 30.26 -20.46 -22.42
CA ARG A 62 29.36 -20.40 -21.26
C ARG A 62 29.32 -19.04 -20.57
N ALA A 63 30.44 -18.30 -20.56
CA ALA A 63 30.53 -17.00 -19.89
C ALA A 63 29.68 -15.93 -20.61
N ASP A 64 29.85 -15.81 -21.93
CA ASP A 64 29.12 -14.83 -22.74
C ASP A 64 27.64 -15.16 -22.84
N ALA A 65 27.30 -16.44 -23.06
CA ALA A 65 25.91 -16.88 -23.07
C ALA A 65 25.22 -16.66 -21.71
N GLY A 66 25.92 -16.92 -20.60
CA GLY A 66 25.41 -16.67 -19.25
C GLY A 66 25.14 -15.18 -18.97
N LYS A 67 26.02 -14.29 -19.44
CA LYS A 67 25.83 -12.84 -19.31
C LYS A 67 24.59 -12.37 -20.06
N ARG A 68 24.38 -12.85 -21.30
CA ARG A 68 23.20 -12.54 -22.12
C ARG A 68 21.90 -12.98 -21.45
N VAL A 69 21.82 -14.23 -21.02
CA VAL A 69 20.62 -14.79 -20.37
C VAL A 69 20.29 -14.08 -19.06
N ASN A 70 21.30 -13.73 -18.25
CA ASN A 70 21.08 -12.99 -17.01
C ASN A 70 20.59 -11.56 -17.28
N GLY A 71 21.10 -10.89 -18.32
CA GLY A 71 20.63 -9.57 -18.73
C GLY A 71 19.16 -9.59 -19.15
N VAL A 72 18.80 -10.52 -20.03
CA VAL A 72 17.42 -10.74 -20.48
C VAL A 72 16.48 -11.02 -19.31
N ARG A 73 16.88 -11.91 -18.39
CA ARG A 73 16.09 -12.20 -17.19
C ARG A 73 15.88 -10.96 -16.33
N ALA A 74 16.92 -10.13 -16.15
CA ALA A 74 16.82 -8.90 -15.37
C ALA A 74 15.86 -7.88 -16.03
N GLU A 75 15.91 -7.75 -17.35
CA GLU A 75 15.01 -6.89 -18.11
C GLU A 75 13.54 -7.31 -17.98
N VAL A 76 13.27 -8.61 -18.10
CA VAL A 76 11.92 -9.17 -17.93
C VAL A 76 11.44 -9.02 -16.48
N GLN A 77 12.33 -9.21 -15.51
CA GLN A 77 12.03 -9.00 -14.09
C GLN A 77 11.67 -7.53 -13.81
N SER A 78 12.39 -6.55 -14.38
CA SER A 78 12.08 -5.12 -14.28
C SER A 78 10.69 -4.82 -14.84
N SER A 79 10.37 -5.33 -16.03
CA SER A 79 9.07 -5.13 -16.67
C SER A 79 7.91 -5.71 -15.83
N TYR A 80 8.12 -6.86 -15.19
CA TYR A 80 7.16 -7.43 -14.24
C TYR A 80 6.96 -6.52 -13.01
N GLU A 81 8.05 -6.02 -12.42
CA GLU A 81 8.00 -5.15 -11.24
C GLU A 81 7.32 -3.81 -11.52
N GLU A 82 7.60 -3.20 -12.68
CA GLU A 82 6.93 -2.00 -13.16
C GLU A 82 5.42 -2.21 -13.29
N ARG A 83 4.98 -3.29 -13.94
CA ARG A 83 3.55 -3.59 -14.09
C ARG A 83 2.90 -3.90 -12.75
N LEU A 84 3.59 -4.61 -11.87
CA LEU A 84 3.12 -4.94 -10.52
C LEU A 84 2.87 -3.69 -9.69
N ALA A 85 3.78 -2.70 -9.75
CA ALA A 85 3.62 -1.43 -9.05
C ALA A 85 2.36 -0.68 -9.51
N VAL A 86 2.12 -0.64 -10.83
CA VAL A 86 0.92 -0.01 -11.41
C VAL A 86 -0.36 -0.69 -10.93
N LEU A 87 -0.47 -2.02 -11.08
CA LEU A 87 -1.69 -2.75 -10.70
C LEU A 87 -1.97 -2.70 -9.19
N ARG A 88 -0.92 -2.64 -8.36
CA ARG A 88 -1.09 -2.44 -6.90
C ARG A 88 -1.66 -1.07 -6.59
N ALA A 89 -1.11 -0.01 -7.20
CA ALA A 89 -1.61 1.34 -7.02
C ALA A 89 -3.07 1.49 -7.47
N GLU A 90 -3.44 0.88 -8.61
CA GLU A 90 -4.81 0.85 -9.10
C GLU A 90 -5.77 0.12 -8.14
N ARG A 91 -5.37 -1.06 -7.63
CA ARG A 91 -6.16 -1.83 -6.66
C ARG A 91 -6.33 -1.08 -5.34
N ASP A 92 -5.26 -0.45 -4.85
CA ASP A 92 -5.31 0.33 -3.61
C ASP A 92 -6.24 1.54 -3.76
N ALA A 93 -6.12 2.28 -4.88
CA ALA A 93 -7.02 3.40 -5.19
C ALA A 93 -8.48 2.96 -5.31
N SER A 94 -8.74 1.83 -5.97
CA SER A 94 -10.09 1.26 -6.06
C SER A 94 -10.68 0.92 -4.69
N VAL A 95 -9.87 0.37 -3.78
CA VAL A 95 -10.34 0.02 -2.44
C VAL A 95 -10.62 1.28 -1.62
N LEU A 96 -9.77 2.32 -1.70
CA LEU A 96 -10.03 3.59 -1.03
C LEU A 96 -11.35 4.24 -1.46
N VAL A 97 -11.71 4.13 -2.75
CA VAL A 97 -13.00 4.63 -3.25
C VAL A 97 -14.16 3.78 -2.75
N ALA A 98 -14.03 2.45 -2.78
CA ALA A 98 -15.09 1.53 -2.36
C ALA A 98 -15.37 1.62 -0.85
N GLU A 99 -14.34 1.86 -0.04
CA GLU A 99 -14.43 1.94 1.42
C GLU A 99 -14.64 3.39 1.91
N ARG A 100 -14.93 4.33 1.02
CA ARG A 100 -15.18 5.72 1.39
C ARG A 100 -16.44 5.82 2.25
N ILE A 101 -16.27 6.31 3.48
CA ILE A 101 -17.36 6.61 4.41
C ILE A 101 -17.61 8.13 4.50
N ASP A 102 -18.86 8.50 4.79
CA ASP A 102 -19.20 9.88 5.16
C ASP A 102 -18.92 10.11 6.64
N VAL A 103 -17.84 10.84 6.91
CA VAL A 103 -17.39 11.19 8.28
C VAL A 103 -18.24 12.28 8.93
N THR A 104 -19.15 12.92 8.19
CA THR A 104 -20.04 13.97 8.70
C THR A 104 -21.34 13.43 9.27
N LEU A 105 -21.63 12.15 9.04
CA LEU A 105 -22.84 11.52 9.55
C LEU A 105 -22.92 11.64 11.08
N PRO A 106 -24.13 11.92 11.62
CA PRO A 106 -24.32 11.97 13.06
C PRO A 106 -23.90 10.65 13.71
N SER A 107 -22.81 10.69 14.48
CA SER A 107 -22.41 9.57 15.32
C SER A 107 -23.24 9.56 16.60
N THR A 108 -23.48 8.39 17.19
CA THR A 108 -24.06 8.24 18.53
C THR A 108 -23.06 8.71 19.61
N ARG A 109 -22.82 10.01 19.69
CA ARG A 109 -22.09 10.63 20.80
C ARG A 109 -23.10 10.96 21.89
N GLN A 110 -22.77 10.61 23.12
CA GLN A 110 -23.55 11.09 24.24
C GLN A 110 -23.44 12.62 24.30
N PRO A 111 -24.55 13.35 24.48
CA PRO A 111 -24.49 14.78 24.69
C PRO A 111 -23.64 15.06 25.93
N ILE A 112 -22.76 16.05 25.84
CA ILE A 112 -22.04 16.55 27.01
C ILE A 112 -23.08 17.24 27.90
N GLY A 113 -23.06 16.96 29.20
CA GLY A 113 -23.89 17.68 30.15
C GLY A 113 -23.56 19.18 30.18
N ALA A 114 -24.48 20.00 30.65
CA ALA A 114 -24.28 21.44 30.81
C ALA A 114 -24.33 21.83 32.29
N ARG A 115 -23.59 22.87 32.66
CA ARG A 115 -23.67 23.48 33.99
C ARG A 115 -24.93 24.33 34.09
N HIS A 116 -25.47 24.46 35.30
CA HIS A 116 -26.66 25.28 35.52
C HIS A 116 -26.35 26.77 35.27
N PRO A 117 -27.21 27.55 34.59
CA PRO A 117 -26.94 28.95 34.29
C PRO A 117 -26.64 29.83 35.50
N ILE A 118 -27.29 29.57 36.65
CA ILE A 118 -27.02 30.29 37.91
C ILE A 118 -25.59 30.05 38.38
N THR A 119 -25.08 28.82 38.28
CA THR A 119 -23.71 28.48 38.66
C THR A 119 -22.71 29.22 37.77
N ILE A 120 -22.94 29.23 36.46
CA ILE A 120 -22.09 29.96 35.50
C ILE A 120 -22.07 31.45 35.84
N LEU A 121 -23.23 32.04 36.14
CA LEU A 121 -23.31 33.46 36.49
C LEU A 121 -22.60 33.76 37.81
N ALA A 122 -22.84 32.96 38.85
CA ALA A 122 -22.21 33.13 40.15
C ALA A 122 -20.68 33.08 40.06
N GLU A 123 -20.15 32.14 39.29
CA GLU A 123 -18.71 32.00 39.07
C GLU A 123 -18.12 33.15 38.25
N ASN A 124 -18.78 33.57 37.17
CA ASN A 124 -18.30 34.72 36.39
C ASN A 124 -18.22 36.00 37.23
N ILE A 125 -19.20 36.20 38.12
CA ILE A 125 -19.19 37.31 39.08
C ILE A 125 -18.04 37.12 40.07
N ALA A 126 -17.92 35.94 40.70
CA ALA A 126 -16.86 35.64 41.65
C ALA A 126 -15.46 35.85 41.05
N ASP A 127 -15.21 35.32 39.85
CA ASP A 127 -13.94 35.44 39.12
C ASP A 127 -13.55 36.91 38.91
N THR A 128 -14.54 37.77 38.60
CA THR A 128 -14.31 39.20 38.40
C THR A 128 -13.78 39.88 39.68
N PHE A 129 -14.36 39.57 40.84
CA PHE A 129 -13.94 40.15 42.12
C PHE A 129 -12.67 39.52 42.67
N VAL A 130 -12.48 38.21 42.48
CA VAL A 130 -11.22 37.53 42.80
C VAL A 130 -10.06 38.14 42.02
N ALA A 131 -10.25 38.45 40.74
CA ALA A 131 -9.24 39.15 39.94
C ALA A 131 -8.89 40.56 40.47
N MET A 132 -9.78 41.19 41.23
CA MET A 132 -9.54 42.47 41.90
C MET A 132 -8.88 42.32 43.29
N GLY A 133 -8.58 41.10 43.73
CA GLY A 133 -7.95 40.80 45.01
C GLY A 133 -8.92 40.56 46.16
N TRP A 134 -10.20 40.29 45.87
CA TRP A 134 -11.19 39.90 46.87
C TRP A 134 -11.15 38.39 47.12
N GLU A 135 -11.60 37.96 48.29
CA GLU A 135 -11.71 36.55 48.67
C GLU A 135 -13.19 36.12 48.70
N LEU A 136 -13.45 34.86 48.34
CA LEU A 136 -14.80 34.28 48.39
C LEU A 136 -15.06 33.72 49.80
N ALA A 137 -16.19 34.10 50.40
CA ALA A 137 -16.66 33.56 51.66
C ALA A 137 -18.07 32.99 51.51
N GLU A 138 -18.32 31.83 52.11
CA GLU A 138 -19.63 31.17 52.14
C GLU A 138 -20.16 31.14 53.58
N GLY A 139 -21.47 31.29 53.74
CA GLY A 139 -22.18 31.28 55.03
C GLY A 139 -23.32 30.25 55.04
N PRO A 140 -23.92 30.00 56.21
CA PRO A 140 -25.07 29.10 56.30
C PRO A 140 -26.30 29.67 55.56
N GLU A 141 -27.17 28.79 55.05
CA GLU A 141 -28.42 29.21 54.38
C GLU A 141 -29.46 29.78 55.37
N VAL A 142 -29.34 29.45 56.67
CA VAL A 142 -30.22 29.93 57.73
C VAL A 142 -29.39 30.67 58.76
N GLU A 143 -29.74 31.93 58.98
CA GLU A 143 -29.06 32.83 59.93
C GLU A 143 -29.89 33.06 61.20
N THR A 144 -29.22 33.55 62.25
CA THR A 144 -29.85 33.94 63.53
C THR A 144 -29.91 35.45 63.67
N GLU A 145 -30.89 36.00 64.43
CA GLU A 145 -31.13 37.46 64.54
C GLU A 145 -29.91 38.31 64.97
N GLN A 146 -28.90 37.70 65.59
CA GLN A 146 -27.68 38.36 66.06
C GLN A 146 -26.59 38.51 64.97
N PHE A 147 -26.85 38.02 63.75
CA PHE A 147 -25.97 38.11 62.57
C PHE A 147 -26.72 38.72 61.39
#